data_AF-A0A4Q3T844-F1
#
_entry.id   AF-A0A4Q3T844-F1
#
_cell.length_a   1.000
_cell.length_b   1.000
_cell.length_c   1.000
_cell.angle_alpha   90.00
_cell.angle_beta   90.00
_cell.angle_gamma   90.00
#
_symmetry.space_group_name_H-M   'P 1'
#
loop_
_entity.id
_entity.type
_entity.pdbx_description
1 polymer ?
#
loop_
_entity_poly.entity_id
_entity_poly.type
_entity_poly.pdbx_seq_one_letter_code
_entity_poly.pdbx_strand_id
1 'polypeptide(L)' 'RDYLASDGITTALESLDDRSRRIVEERWLKVNDDGSGGMTLHDLAAEYKVSAERIRQIEVAAMKKMKKVLAAYA' A
#
# COMPACT_ATOMS: atom_id res chain seq x y z
N ARG A 1 12.11 -18.58 -8.13
CA ARG A 1 11.35 -17.50 -8.81
C ARG A 1 10.49 -16.73 -7.80
N ASP A 2 10.03 -17.37 -6.73
CA ASP A 2 9.22 -16.71 -5.68
C ASP A 2 10.00 -15.76 -4.75
N TYR A 3 11.28 -16.02 -4.46
CA TYR A 3 12.13 -15.11 -3.65
C TYR A 3 12.38 -13.74 -4.31
N LEU A 4 12.44 -13.67 -5.65
CA LEU A 4 12.54 -12.40 -6.37
C LEU A 4 11.26 -11.57 -6.26
N ALA A 5 10.11 -12.23 -6.09
CA ALA A 5 8.84 -11.53 -5.89
C ALA A 5 8.76 -10.93 -4.48
N SER A 6 9.27 -11.62 -3.45
CA SER A 6 9.30 -11.08 -2.09
C SER A 6 10.26 -9.90 -1.95
N ASP A 7 11.48 -9.98 -2.49
CA ASP A 7 12.48 -8.93 -2.35
C ASP A 7 12.11 -7.67 -3.15
N GLY A 8 11.51 -7.84 -4.32
CA GLY A 8 10.99 -6.75 -5.13
C GLY A 8 9.84 -6.00 -4.43
N ILE A 9 8.93 -6.72 -3.76
CA ILE A 9 7.83 -6.12 -3.01
C ILE A 9 8.36 -5.36 -1.79
N THR A 10 9.28 -5.94 -1.03
CA THR A 10 9.93 -5.26 0.11
C THR A 10 10.61 -3.97 -0.33
N THR A 11 11.42 -4.02 -1.39
CA THR A 11 12.08 -2.82 -1.95
C THR A 11 11.06 -1.77 -2.42
N ALA A 12 9.97 -2.20 -3.03
CA ALA A 12 8.90 -1.30 -3.47
C ALA A 12 8.19 -0.63 -2.28
N LEU A 13 7.92 -1.35 -1.19
CA LEU A 13 7.37 -0.80 0.05
C LEU A 13 8.34 0.19 0.73
N GLU A 14 9.64 -0.13 0.73
CA GLU A 14 10.68 0.77 1.25
C GLU A 14 10.75 2.10 0.49
N SER A 15 10.42 2.09 -0.81
CA SER A 15 10.38 3.30 -1.61
C SER A 15 9.22 4.25 -1.27
N LEU A 16 8.21 3.80 -0.54
CA LEU A 16 7.07 4.61 -0.11
C LEU A 16 7.42 5.45 1.12
N ASP A 17 6.83 6.64 1.22
CA ASP A 17 6.82 7.39 2.49
C ASP A 17 5.99 6.65 3.54
N ASP A 18 6.29 6.88 4.83
CA ASP A 18 5.69 6.14 5.96
C ASP A 18 4.16 6.13 5.94
N ARG A 19 3.55 7.25 5.53
CA ARG A 19 2.09 7.38 5.47
C ARG A 19 1.52 6.53 4.34
N SER A 20 2.09 6.63 3.14
CA SER A 20 1.72 5.83 1.99
C SER A 20 1.92 4.34 2.25
N ARG A 21 3.06 3.96 2.86
CA ARG A 21 3.38 2.60 3.23
C ARG A 21 2.32 2.02 4.15
N ARG A 22 2.01 2.72 5.25
CA ARG A 22 1.00 2.26 6.21
C ARG A 22 -0.38 2.10 5.57
N ILE A 23 -0.80 3.02 4.70
CA ILE A 23 -2.09 2.89 3.98
C ILE A 23 -2.13 1.63 3.12
N VAL A 24 -1.04 1.31 2.41
CA VAL A 24 -0.97 0.09 1.57
C VAL A 24 -0.92 -1.16 2.45
N GLU A 25 -0.11 -1.19 3.51
CA GLU A 25 0.00 -2.33 4.42
C GLU A 25 -1.35 -2.65 5.09
N GLU A 26 -2.01 -1.64 5.67
CA GLU A 26 -3.31 -1.81 6.34
C GLU A 26 -4.41 -2.27 5.39
N ARG A 27 -4.33 -1.93 4.09
CA ARG A 27 -5.38 -2.26 3.11
C ARG A 27 -5.11 -3.49 2.27
N TRP A 28 -3.86 -3.91 2.12
CA TRP A 28 -3.50 -5.01 1.23
C TRP A 28 -2.89 -6.18 1.98
N LEU A 29 -2.11 -5.93 3.05
CA LEU A 29 -1.44 -6.99 3.81
C LEU A 29 -2.28 -7.48 4.99
N LYS A 30 -3.13 -6.61 5.55
CA LYS A 30 -4.01 -6.97 6.68
C LYS A 30 -5.42 -7.39 6.26
N VAL A 31 -5.70 -7.41 4.97
CA VAL A 31 -6.95 -7.95 4.44
C VAL A 31 -6.78 -9.47 4.28
N ASN A 32 -7.71 -10.21 4.88
CA ASN A 32 -7.83 -11.65 4.78
C ASN A 32 -8.40 -12.04 3.40
N ASP A 33 -8.24 -13.31 3.03
CA ASP A 33 -8.69 -13.84 1.73
C ASP A 33 -10.21 -13.71 1.47
N ASP A 34 -11.01 -13.60 2.53
CA ASP A 34 -12.47 -13.37 2.45
C ASP A 34 -12.85 -11.89 2.28
N GLY A 35 -11.87 -11.00 2.11
CA GLY A 35 -12.05 -9.56 2.03
C GLY A 35 -12.38 -8.90 3.37
N SER A 36 -12.34 -9.65 4.47
CA SER A 36 -12.44 -9.13 5.83
C SER A 36 -11.07 -8.69 6.34
N GLY A 37 -11.04 -7.91 7.42
CA GLY A 37 -9.79 -7.37 7.95
C GLY A 37 -9.31 -6.13 7.18
N GLY A 38 -8.16 -5.61 7.60
CA GLY A 38 -7.63 -4.33 7.14
C GLY A 38 -8.47 -3.13 7.56
N MET A 39 -7.92 -1.93 7.37
CA MET A 39 -8.64 -0.70 7.63
C MET A 39 -9.37 -0.23 6.38
N THR A 40 -10.62 0.25 6.51
CA THR A 40 -11.31 0.86 5.38
C THR A 40 -10.72 2.23 5.05
N LEU A 41 -11.05 2.75 3.86
CA LEU A 41 -10.72 4.13 3.48
C LEU A 41 -11.24 5.15 4.51
N HIS A 42 -12.39 4.87 5.13
CA HIS A 42 -13.01 5.76 6.12
C HIS A 42 -12.27 5.71 7.46
N ASP A 43 -11.82 4.53 7.90
CA ASP A 43 -11.06 4.38 9.16
C ASP A 43 -9.72 5.11 9.07
N LEU A 44 -8.99 4.91 7.97
CA LEU A 44 -7.73 5.61 7.71
C LEU A 44 -7.94 7.12 7.57
N ALA A 45 -9.03 7.53 6.94
CA ALA A 45 -9.39 8.94 6.82
C ALA A 45 -9.64 9.59 8.18
N ALA A 46 -10.38 8.91 9.06
CA ALA A 46 -10.64 9.36 10.42
C ALA A 46 -9.35 9.46 11.23
N GLU A 47 -8.47 8.45 11.15
CA GLU A 47 -7.21 8.43 11.87
C GLU A 47 -6.27 9.57 11.43
N TYR A 48 -6.07 9.70 10.12
CA TYR A 48 -5.20 10.74 9.57
C TYR A 48 -5.87 12.11 9.49
N LYS A 49 -7.12 12.25 9.94
CA LYS A 49 -7.93 13.49 9.88
C LYS A 49 -7.96 14.10 8.47
N VAL A 50 -8.16 13.26 7.46
CA VAL A 50 -8.32 13.66 6.06
C VAL A 50 -9.59 13.03 5.47
N SER A 51 -9.91 13.33 4.21
CA SER A 51 -11.02 12.67 3.52
C SER A 51 -10.64 11.26 3.03
N ALA A 52 -11.64 10.39 2.89
CA ALA A 52 -11.48 9.06 2.28
C ALA A 52 -10.91 9.15 0.86
N GLU A 53 -11.31 10.16 0.09
CA GLU A 53 -10.76 10.42 -1.23
C GLU A 53 -9.27 10.79 -1.17
N ARG A 54 -8.83 11.52 -0.14
CA ARG A 54 -7.40 11.80 0.04
C ARG A 54 -6.60 10.52 0.33
N ILE A 55 -7.14 9.61 1.13
CA ILE A 55 -6.50 8.30 1.36
C ILE A 55 -6.42 7.52 0.04
N ARG A 56 -7.50 7.50 -0.76
CA ARG A 56 -7.51 6.86 -2.08
C ARG A 56 -6.44 7.44 -3.01
N GLN A 57 -6.28 8.76 -3.06
CA GLN A 57 -5.25 9.41 -3.87
C GLN A 57 -3.83 9.01 -3.44
N ILE A 58 -3.60 8.93 -2.13
CA ILE A 58 -2.32 8.48 -1.58
C ILE A 58 -2.05 7.02 -1.97
N GLU A 59 -3.04 6.14 -1.83
CA GLU A 59 -2.92 4.73 -2.24
C GLU A 59 -2.59 4.62 -3.73
N VAL A 60 -3.30 5.31 -4.62
CA VAL A 60 -3.06 5.26 -6.07
C VAL A 60 -1.64 5.76 -6.40
N ALA A 61 -1.18 6.81 -5.75
CA ALA A 61 0.18 7.32 -5.93
C ALA A 61 1.23 6.31 -5.44
N ALA A 62 0.99 5.68 -4.29
CA ALA A 62 1.85 4.65 -3.72
C ALA A 62 1.96 3.43 -4.66
N MET A 63 0.82 2.91 -5.12
CA MET A 63 0.76 1.79 -6.06
C MET A 63 1.48 2.09 -7.38
N LYS A 64 1.33 3.31 -7.90
CA LYS A 64 2.05 3.74 -9.10
C LYS A 64 3.57 3.77 -8.88
N LYS A 65 4.02 4.19 -7.70
CA LYS A 65 5.44 4.19 -7.33
C LYS A 65 5.98 2.77 -7.18
N MET A 66 5.27 1.90 -6.48
CA MET A 66 5.64 0.48 -6.33
C MET A 66 5.76 -0.22 -7.68
N LYS A 67 4.78 -0.04 -8.57
CA LYS A 67 4.82 -0.62 -9.92
C LYS A 67 6.05 -0.17 -10.71
N LYS A 68 6.47 1.09 -10.56
CA LYS A 68 7.67 1.61 -11.22
C LYS A 68 8.95 0.96 -10.67
N VAL A 69 9.04 0.77 -9.35
CA VAL A 69 10.18 0.07 -8.72
C VAL A 69 10.24 -1.38 -9.17
N LEU A 70 9.10 -2.10 -9.10
CA LEU A 70 9.01 -3.49 -9.55
C LEU A 70 9.37 -3.66 -11.03
N ALA A 71 8.93 -2.75 -11.89
CA ALA A 71 9.28 -2.76 -13.31
C ALA A 71 10.76 -2.41 -13.59
N ALA A 72 11.44 -1.71 -12.68
CA ALA A 72 12.87 -1.44 -12.77
C ALA A 72 13.73 -2.57 -12.18
N TYR A 73 13.12 -3.46 -11.38
CA TYR A 73 13.75 -4.62 -10.75
C TYR A 73 13.67 -5.89 -11.63
N ALA A 74 12.80 -5.89 -12.65
CA ALA A 74 12.59 -6.97 -13.62
C ALA A 74 13.45 -6.77 -14.87
#